data_AF-A0A0A1H8X1-F1
#
_entry.id   AF-A0A0A1H8X1-F1
#
_cell.length_a   1.000
_cell.length_b   1.000
_cell.length_c   1.000
_cell.angle_alpha   90.00
_cell.angle_beta   90.00
_cell.angle_gamma   90.00
#
_symmetry.space_group_name_H-M   'P 1'
#
loop_
_entity.id
_entity.type
_entity.pdbx_description
1 polymer ?
#
loop_
_entity_poly.entity_id
_entity_poly.type
_entity_poly.pdbx_seq_one_letter_code
_entity_poly.pdbx_strand_id
1 'polypeptide(L)'
;MSHSTQGRIMSRVSSRRHRRFSASSGPAGRGVRLHAVTAVLAVALVAALVPGAAEACACGCDIFDLGATNAFPNSSESGWSAWLRYDFMNQNKNRVGSSYAPASTNGDKAIRTSFYTLGAQYMFNADWGVMAEMPIFQRAFTSTGDGTAYPAGSTFTSNLTALGDTMVQGVYSGFSADHSTGLTFGLKLPTGNYTGPYVPANPRLGTTGGLAYDRDTLPGTGSTDLLIGGYHVGFLTRDMKLSYFTQARYDVAFLERAGATGTYRPGNELDAAAGLQYNLGAHGPFQNIAPLMQILASYRDPDSGTAASPNSGFRRWLIGPGVAISFRKFTLYANVEIPIVDHVFTDVPASGNYGQLVPSAIWQVQLGYNF
;
A
#
# COMPACT_ATOMS: atom_id res chain seq x y z
N MET A 1 -38.60 61.34 39.13
CA MET A 1 -38.08 62.72 39.00
C MET A 1 -37.21 62.71 37.74
N SER A 2 -37.38 63.49 36.68
CA SER A 2 -38.23 64.61 36.29
C SER A 2 -37.85 64.91 34.82
N HIS A 3 -38.84 65.01 33.93
CA HIS A 3 -38.96 65.82 32.69
C HIS A 3 -37.88 65.77 31.58
N SER A 4 -38.20 65.31 30.36
CA SER A 4 -38.83 66.04 29.22
C SER A 4 -37.86 67.04 28.56
N THR A 5 -37.62 67.12 27.23
CA THR A 5 -38.61 67.42 26.19
C THR A 5 -38.04 67.23 24.76
N GLN A 6 -39.00 67.06 23.84
CA GLN A 6 -39.08 66.85 22.39
C GLN A 6 -38.20 67.67 21.40
N GLY A 7 -38.06 67.12 20.18
CA GLY A 7 -37.87 67.84 18.93
C GLY A 7 -38.20 66.97 17.71
N ARG A 8 -39.26 67.33 16.98
CA ARG A 8 -39.95 66.58 15.91
C ARG A 8 -39.77 67.31 14.58
N ILE A 9 -39.40 66.64 13.49
CA ILE A 9 -39.58 67.17 12.11
C ILE A 9 -40.18 66.08 11.22
N MET A 10 -41.36 66.39 10.66
CA MET A 10 -42.06 65.65 9.61
C MET A 10 -41.59 66.12 8.24
N SER A 11 -41.60 65.25 7.21
CA SER A 11 -42.38 65.53 5.98
C SER A 11 -42.44 64.35 4.99
N ARG A 12 -43.68 64.11 4.53
CA ARG A 12 -44.14 63.76 3.16
C ARG A 12 -43.97 62.35 2.59
N VAL A 13 -45.05 61.60 2.80
CA VAL A 13 -45.88 60.86 1.83
C VAL A 13 -45.56 61.06 0.34
N SER A 14 -45.37 59.95 -0.38
CA SER A 14 -45.75 59.80 -1.79
C SER A 14 -46.18 58.36 -2.06
N SER A 15 -47.43 58.20 -2.49
CA SER A 15 -48.10 56.96 -2.82
C SER A 15 -47.87 56.58 -4.29
N ARG A 16 -47.53 55.32 -4.59
CA ARG A 16 -47.90 54.69 -5.88
C ARG A 16 -48.29 53.23 -5.71
N ARG A 17 -49.45 52.91 -6.31
CA ARG A 17 -50.17 51.64 -6.30
C ARG A 17 -49.51 50.57 -7.18
N HIS A 18 -49.72 49.32 -6.73
CA HIS A 18 -49.94 48.07 -7.48
C HIS A 18 -49.13 47.77 -8.74
N ARG A 19 -48.40 46.65 -8.69
CA ARG A 19 -48.57 45.52 -9.62
C ARG A 19 -48.23 44.20 -8.93
N ARG A 20 -49.21 43.30 -8.87
CA ARG A 20 -49.00 41.87 -8.58
C ARG A 20 -48.26 41.27 -9.77
N PHE A 21 -47.13 40.61 -9.51
CA PHE A 21 -46.56 39.63 -10.43
C PHE A 21 -46.60 38.28 -9.73
N SER A 22 -47.49 37.42 -10.25
CA SER A 22 -47.41 35.98 -10.11
C SER A 22 -46.49 35.48 -11.23
N ALA A 23 -45.45 34.71 -10.88
CA ALA A 23 -44.75 33.86 -11.84
C ALA A 23 -43.99 32.73 -11.10
N SER A 24 -44.59 31.55 -11.20
CA SER A 24 -43.96 30.24 -11.47
C SER A 24 -42.74 29.80 -10.66
N SER A 25 -42.99 28.76 -9.87
CA SER A 25 -42.07 27.67 -9.53
C SER A 25 -41.29 27.15 -10.75
N GLY A 26 -39.96 27.14 -10.65
CA GLY A 26 -39.05 26.39 -11.53
C GLY A 26 -38.27 25.35 -10.71
N PRO A 27 -37.97 24.15 -11.26
CA PRO A 27 -37.54 23.00 -10.47
C PRO A 27 -36.07 23.07 -10.05
N ALA A 28 -35.82 22.56 -8.85
CA ALA A 28 -34.51 22.32 -8.27
C ALA A 28 -33.61 21.50 -9.21
N GLY A 29 -32.39 21.99 -9.44
CA GLY A 29 -31.35 21.27 -10.16
C GLY A 29 -31.00 19.94 -9.50
N ARG A 30 -31.55 18.85 -10.04
CA ARG A 30 -31.23 17.46 -9.66
C ARG A 30 -30.34 16.74 -10.69
N GLY A 31 -29.89 17.41 -11.75
CA GLY A 31 -29.20 16.74 -12.88
C GLY A 31 -27.68 16.58 -12.76
N VAL A 32 -26.99 17.29 -11.86
CA VAL A 32 -25.51 17.36 -11.92
C VAL A 32 -24.81 16.27 -11.09
N ARG A 33 -25.50 15.65 -10.13
CA ARG A 33 -24.84 14.73 -9.16
C ARG A 33 -24.62 13.31 -9.66
N LEU A 34 -25.42 12.83 -10.62
CA LEU A 34 -25.31 11.44 -11.10
C LEU A 34 -24.14 11.26 -12.08
N HIS A 35 -23.84 12.27 -12.90
CA HIS A 35 -22.79 12.20 -13.92
C HIS A 35 -21.37 12.20 -13.34
N ALA A 36 -21.15 12.81 -12.18
CA ALA A 36 -19.84 12.81 -11.52
C ALA A 36 -19.45 11.42 -11.00
N VAL A 37 -20.41 10.65 -10.45
CA VAL A 37 -20.17 9.30 -9.93
C VAL A 37 -19.86 8.32 -11.08
N THR A 38 -20.59 8.43 -12.20
CA THR A 38 -20.34 7.61 -13.39
C THR A 38 -19.00 7.95 -14.05
N ALA A 39 -18.60 9.22 -14.04
CA ALA A 39 -17.31 9.67 -14.58
C ALA A 39 -16.12 9.19 -13.75
N VAL A 40 -16.21 9.17 -12.41
CA VAL A 40 -15.15 8.65 -11.53
C VAL A 40 -14.96 7.14 -11.72
N LEU A 41 -16.06 6.37 -11.82
CA LEU A 41 -16.00 4.94 -12.15
C LEU A 41 -15.43 4.68 -13.55
N ALA A 42 -15.74 5.54 -14.53
CA ALA A 42 -15.20 5.43 -15.88
C ALA A 42 -13.71 5.77 -15.96
N VAL A 43 -13.22 6.76 -15.21
CA VAL A 43 -11.78 7.10 -15.17
C VAL A 43 -10.97 6.00 -14.49
N ALA A 44 -11.49 5.39 -13.42
CA ALA A 44 -10.87 4.20 -12.81
C ALA A 44 -10.81 3.01 -13.79
N LEU A 45 -11.83 2.85 -14.65
CA LEU A 45 -11.85 1.80 -15.67
C LEU A 45 -10.92 2.08 -16.86
N VAL A 46 -10.70 3.35 -17.22
CA VAL A 46 -9.78 3.75 -18.31
C VAL A 46 -8.32 3.69 -17.87
N ALA A 47 -8.01 3.96 -16.58
CA ALA A 47 -6.66 3.75 -16.04
C ALA A 47 -6.23 2.27 -16.08
N ALA A 48 -7.19 1.33 -16.02
CA ALA A 48 -6.94 -0.11 -16.15
C ALA A 48 -6.68 -0.58 -17.60
N LEU A 49 -6.80 0.30 -18.60
CA LEU A 49 -6.63 -0.03 -20.03
C LEU A 49 -5.32 0.50 -20.64
N VAL A 50 -4.43 1.10 -19.85
CA VAL A 50 -3.11 1.57 -20.32
C VAL A 50 -2.10 0.42 -20.25
N PRO A 51 -1.53 -0.05 -21.38
CA PRO A 51 -0.43 -1.00 -21.35
C PRO A 51 0.86 -0.24 -20.98
N GLY A 52 1.16 -0.17 -19.68
CA GLY A 52 2.40 0.39 -19.16
C GLY A 52 3.50 -0.66 -19.13
N ALA A 53 4.57 -0.44 -19.89
CA ALA A 53 5.80 -1.21 -19.82
C ALA A 53 6.61 -0.80 -18.58
N ALA A 54 6.10 -1.12 -17.41
CA ALA A 54 6.79 -0.94 -16.15
C ALA A 54 6.23 -1.94 -15.15
N GLU A 55 7.12 -2.80 -14.66
CA GLU A 55 6.92 -3.77 -13.61
C GLU A 55 8.19 -3.94 -12.76
N ALA A 56 8.12 -3.74 -11.44
CA ALA A 56 9.02 -4.37 -10.46
C ALA A 56 8.31 -4.64 -9.14
N CYS A 57 8.25 -5.93 -8.89
CA CYS A 57 8.43 -6.49 -7.59
C CYS A 57 9.40 -7.64 -7.82
N ALA A 58 10.52 -7.73 -7.12
CA ALA A 58 11.46 -8.83 -7.25
C ALA A 58 10.87 -10.15 -6.72
N CYS A 59 11.54 -11.27 -7.01
CA CYS A 59 11.41 -12.46 -6.17
C CYS A 59 11.64 -12.03 -4.72
N GLY A 60 10.69 -12.33 -3.84
CA GLY A 60 10.79 -11.93 -2.43
C GLY A 60 10.36 -10.52 -2.06
N CYS A 61 9.58 -9.87 -2.92
CA CYS A 61 8.82 -8.72 -2.49
C CYS A 61 7.90 -9.02 -1.30
N ASP A 62 8.02 -8.19 -0.28
CA ASP A 62 6.95 -7.90 0.65
C ASP A 62 6.09 -6.76 0.08
N ILE A 63 4.82 -6.67 0.49
CA ILE A 63 3.99 -5.51 0.15
C ILE A 63 4.13 -4.48 1.25
N PHE A 64 4.92 -3.49 0.93
CA PHE A 64 5.05 -2.29 1.74
C PHE A 64 4.08 -1.24 1.24
N ASP A 65 2.94 -1.18 1.90
CA ASP A 65 1.91 -0.22 1.53
C ASP A 65 1.92 0.99 2.44
N LEU A 66 2.74 1.95 2.02
CA LEU A 66 2.59 3.34 2.40
C LEU A 66 1.51 3.94 1.49
N GLY A 67 0.23 3.86 1.87
CA GLY A 67 -0.88 4.49 1.14
C GLY A 67 -1.72 5.45 2.00
N ALA A 68 -2.76 6.04 1.41
CA ALA A 68 -3.72 6.97 2.06
C ALA A 68 -4.60 6.32 3.17
N THR A 69 -4.07 5.31 3.85
CA THR A 69 -4.81 4.40 4.72
C THR A 69 -4.94 4.96 6.14
N ASN A 70 -5.70 4.25 6.97
CA ASN A 70 -5.80 4.47 8.41
C ASN A 70 -4.47 4.20 9.18
N ALA A 71 -3.33 4.17 8.49
CA ALA A 71 -2.00 4.18 9.09
C ALA A 71 -1.64 5.57 9.67
N PHE A 72 -2.38 6.62 9.28
CA PHE A 72 -2.37 7.86 10.04
C PHE A 72 -3.06 7.63 11.39
N PRO A 73 -2.56 8.21 12.49
CA PRO A 73 -3.29 8.21 13.74
C PRO A 73 -4.71 8.66 13.48
N ASN A 74 -5.67 7.92 14.04
CA ASN A 74 -7.04 8.38 14.02
C ASN A 74 -7.09 9.81 14.59
N SER A 75 -7.98 10.65 14.07
CA SER A 75 -8.17 12.02 14.59
C SER A 75 -8.80 12.03 16.00
N SER A 76 -8.71 10.92 16.74
CA SER A 76 -9.26 10.75 18.07
C SER A 76 -8.20 11.08 19.09
N GLU A 77 -8.58 11.74 20.17
CA GLU A 77 -7.66 12.00 21.28
C GLU A 77 -7.12 10.71 21.89
N SER A 78 -7.81 9.57 21.77
CA SER A 78 -7.33 8.24 22.16
C SER A 78 -8.28 7.17 21.61
N GLY A 79 -7.79 5.94 21.43
CA GLY A 79 -8.66 4.82 21.08
C GLY A 79 -8.01 3.76 20.19
N TRP A 80 -8.78 2.71 19.95
CA TRP A 80 -8.39 1.60 19.08
C TRP A 80 -8.83 1.85 17.64
N SER A 81 -7.96 1.48 16.72
CA SER A 81 -8.32 1.20 15.33
C SER A 81 -7.78 -0.17 14.94
N ALA A 82 -8.47 -0.84 14.02
CA ALA A 82 -8.03 -2.11 13.46
C ALA A 82 -8.33 -2.14 11.97
N TRP A 83 -7.54 -2.92 11.22
CA TRP A 83 -7.77 -3.13 9.81
C TRP A 83 -7.44 -4.55 9.38
N LEU A 84 -8.16 -4.99 8.35
CA LEU A 84 -7.80 -6.13 7.53
C LEU A 84 -7.50 -5.61 6.13
N ARG A 85 -6.30 -5.91 5.65
CA ARG A 85 -5.86 -5.59 4.29
C ARG A 85 -5.67 -6.86 3.50
N TYR A 86 -6.14 -6.85 2.26
CA TYR A 86 -5.90 -7.88 1.26
C TYR A 86 -5.15 -7.25 0.10
N ASP A 87 -4.02 -7.85 -0.26
CA ASP A 87 -3.23 -7.44 -1.40
C ASP A 87 -3.02 -8.64 -2.33
N PHE A 88 -3.03 -8.40 -3.63
CA PHE A 88 -2.80 -9.44 -4.64
C PHE A 88 -1.75 -9.00 -5.66
N MET A 89 -0.80 -9.89 -5.87
CA MET A 89 0.30 -9.68 -6.80
C MET A 89 0.56 -10.95 -7.62
N ASN A 90 0.68 -10.78 -8.93
CA ASN A 90 0.97 -11.85 -9.87
C ASN A 90 2.23 -11.50 -10.68
N GLN A 91 3.38 -11.97 -10.21
CA GLN A 91 4.68 -11.71 -10.82
C GLN A 91 4.93 -12.78 -11.88
N ASN A 92 4.82 -12.43 -13.16
CA ASN A 92 4.98 -13.38 -14.26
C ASN A 92 5.70 -12.78 -15.48
N LYS A 93 6.27 -11.57 -15.34
CA LYS A 93 7.06 -10.92 -16.38
C LYS A 93 8.52 -10.99 -15.97
N ASN A 94 9.40 -11.46 -16.85
CA ASN A 94 10.83 -11.44 -16.57
C ASN A 94 11.43 -10.07 -16.94
N ARG A 95 12.19 -9.47 -16.03
CA ARG A 95 12.94 -8.23 -16.28
C ARG A 95 14.39 -8.32 -15.87
N VAL A 96 15.19 -7.49 -16.54
CA VAL A 96 16.64 -7.36 -16.37
C VAL A 96 17.00 -5.89 -16.47
N GLY A 97 17.55 -5.32 -15.40
CA GLY A 97 17.63 -3.87 -15.26
C GLY A 97 16.25 -3.24 -15.46
N SER A 98 16.12 -2.38 -16.46
CA SER A 98 14.86 -1.68 -16.79
C SER A 98 14.14 -2.23 -18.02
N SER A 99 14.50 -3.42 -18.51
CA SER A 99 13.93 -3.99 -19.74
C SER A 99 13.34 -5.37 -19.50
N TYR A 100 12.31 -5.73 -20.28
CA TYR A 100 11.82 -7.11 -20.29
C TYR A 100 12.85 -8.02 -20.93
N ALA A 101 12.95 -9.23 -20.39
CA ALA A 101 13.75 -10.31 -20.94
C ALA A 101 12.86 -11.52 -21.27
N PRO A 102 13.29 -12.42 -22.16
CA PRO A 102 12.54 -13.63 -22.46
C PRO A 102 12.29 -14.48 -21.20
N ALA A 103 11.12 -15.09 -21.08
CA ALA A 103 10.80 -15.98 -19.94
C ALA A 103 11.67 -17.26 -19.90
N SER A 104 12.32 -17.60 -21.01
CA SER A 104 13.25 -18.73 -21.08
C SER A 104 14.56 -18.48 -20.34
N THR A 105 14.90 -17.22 -20.06
CA THR A 105 16.18 -16.86 -19.43
C THR A 105 16.10 -16.69 -17.93
N ASN A 106 14.93 -16.93 -17.32
CA ASN A 106 14.75 -16.93 -15.87
C ASN A 106 14.20 -18.28 -15.43
N GLY A 107 14.81 -18.93 -14.46
CA GLY A 107 14.38 -20.21 -13.88
C GLY A 107 13.00 -20.10 -13.25
N ASP A 108 12.73 -18.96 -12.61
CA ASP A 108 11.45 -18.62 -12.03
C ASP A 108 10.46 -18.25 -13.11
N LYS A 109 9.26 -18.83 -13.02
CA LYS A 109 8.22 -18.71 -14.04
C LYS A 109 7.02 -17.91 -13.58
N ALA A 110 6.61 -18.06 -12.32
CA ALA A 110 5.53 -17.28 -11.75
C ALA A 110 5.60 -17.25 -10.22
N ILE A 111 5.35 -16.09 -9.62
CA ILE A 111 5.05 -15.96 -8.19
C ILE A 111 3.69 -15.29 -8.08
N ARG A 112 2.70 -16.03 -7.57
CA ARG A 112 1.37 -15.49 -7.29
C ARG A 112 1.14 -15.45 -5.80
N THR A 113 0.93 -14.26 -5.26
CA THR A 113 0.79 -14.06 -3.82
C THR A 113 -0.48 -13.30 -3.50
N SER A 114 -1.26 -13.86 -2.59
CA SER A 114 -2.31 -13.16 -1.85
C SER A 114 -1.78 -12.88 -0.45
N PHE A 115 -1.82 -11.62 -0.04
CA PHE A 115 -1.42 -11.17 1.29
C PHE A 115 -2.67 -10.84 2.08
N TYR A 116 -2.71 -11.29 3.33
CA TYR A 116 -3.74 -10.92 4.30
C TYR A 116 -3.04 -10.30 5.49
N THR A 117 -3.15 -8.98 5.64
CA THR A 117 -2.50 -8.26 6.74
C THR A 117 -3.54 -7.86 7.78
N LEU A 118 -3.35 -8.35 8.99
CA LEU A 118 -4.08 -7.90 10.17
C LEU A 118 -3.29 -6.79 10.84
N GLY A 119 -3.91 -5.65 11.05
CA GLY A 119 -3.28 -4.55 11.76
C GLY A 119 -4.18 -3.95 12.82
N ALA A 120 -3.54 -3.41 13.86
CA ALA A 120 -4.20 -2.68 14.93
C ALA A 120 -3.32 -1.54 15.41
N GLN A 121 -3.96 -0.46 15.84
CA GLN A 121 -3.31 0.68 16.46
C GLN A 121 -4.10 1.08 17.70
N TYR A 122 -3.37 1.53 18.71
CA TYR A 122 -3.91 2.16 19.89
C TYR A 122 -3.22 3.50 20.13
N MET A 123 -3.99 4.58 20.10
CA MET A 123 -3.53 5.91 20.51
C MET A 123 -3.79 6.08 22.01
N PHE A 124 -2.73 6.29 22.79
CA PHE A 124 -2.80 6.60 24.23
C PHE A 124 -3.29 8.02 24.47
N ASN A 125 -2.86 8.94 23.61
CA ASN A 125 -3.33 10.31 23.51
C ASN A 125 -3.18 10.77 22.04
N ALA A 126 -3.48 12.04 21.73
CA ALA A 126 -3.34 12.59 20.38
C ALA A 126 -1.89 12.56 19.85
N ASP A 127 -0.90 12.50 20.73
CA ASP A 127 0.52 12.50 20.38
C ASP A 127 1.14 11.12 20.29
N TRP A 128 0.71 10.16 21.11
CA TRP A 128 1.41 8.89 21.31
C TRP A 128 0.50 7.70 21.05
N GLY A 129 1.02 6.73 20.29
CA GLY A 129 0.37 5.45 20.08
C GLY A 129 1.34 4.32 19.83
N VAL A 130 0.77 3.13 19.68
CA VAL A 130 1.45 1.91 19.23
C VAL A 130 0.62 1.25 18.14
N MET A 131 1.29 0.59 17.21
CA MET A 131 0.65 -0.20 16.18
C MET A 131 1.39 -1.50 15.93
N ALA A 132 0.66 -2.51 15.48
CA ALA A 132 1.21 -3.78 15.05
C ALA A 132 0.54 -4.24 13.76
N GLU A 133 1.32 -4.83 12.87
CA GLU A 133 0.86 -5.48 11.64
C GLU A 133 1.41 -6.91 11.56
N MET A 134 0.56 -7.85 11.18
CA MET A 134 0.90 -9.25 11.00
C MET A 134 0.41 -9.72 9.63
N PRO A 135 1.31 -9.94 8.67
CA PRO A 135 0.97 -10.42 7.34
C PRO A 135 0.89 -11.95 7.29
N ILE A 136 -0.06 -12.47 6.52
CA ILE A 136 -0.17 -13.88 6.13
C ILE A 136 -0.04 -13.95 4.61
N PHE A 137 0.88 -14.78 4.15
CA PHE A 137 1.18 -14.97 2.74
C PHE A 137 0.53 -16.26 2.29
N GLN A 138 -0.28 -16.21 1.25
CA GLN A 138 -0.69 -17.36 0.47
C GLN A 138 -0.01 -17.26 -0.90
N ARG A 139 1.07 -18.03 -1.09
CA ARG A 139 1.98 -17.92 -2.23
C ARG A 139 2.05 -19.23 -3.02
N ALA A 140 1.86 -19.12 -4.34
CA ALA A 140 2.21 -20.15 -5.30
C ALA A 140 3.47 -19.73 -6.06
N PHE A 141 4.50 -20.57 -6.03
CA PHE A 141 5.77 -20.34 -6.73
C PHE A 141 5.98 -21.42 -7.77
N THR A 142 6.16 -21.01 -9.01
CA THR A 142 6.47 -21.89 -10.14
C THR A 142 7.87 -21.57 -10.63
N SER A 143 8.74 -22.57 -10.62
CA SER A 143 10.13 -22.42 -11.07
C SER A 143 10.61 -23.69 -11.79
N THR A 144 11.84 -23.63 -12.26
CA THR A 144 12.57 -24.73 -12.89
C THR A 144 13.49 -25.34 -11.85
N GLY A 145 13.37 -26.64 -11.61
CA GLY A 145 14.24 -27.36 -10.68
C GLY A 145 15.70 -27.23 -11.07
N ASP A 146 16.55 -27.09 -10.06
CA ASP A 146 18.01 -26.97 -10.15
C ASP A 146 18.73 -28.28 -9.75
N GLY A 147 17.97 -29.33 -9.40
CA GLY A 147 18.49 -30.59 -8.87
C GLY A 147 18.55 -30.66 -7.34
N THR A 148 18.16 -29.62 -6.61
CA THR A 148 18.12 -29.64 -5.14
C THR A 148 16.80 -30.19 -4.62
N ALA A 149 15.73 -29.40 -4.62
CA ALA A 149 14.39 -29.81 -4.20
C ALA A 149 13.65 -30.57 -5.31
N TYR A 150 13.85 -30.19 -6.57
CA TYR A 150 13.19 -30.77 -7.73
C TYR A 150 14.20 -31.13 -8.83
N PRO A 151 13.93 -32.14 -9.69
CA PRO A 151 14.85 -32.55 -10.73
C PRO A 151 15.30 -31.40 -11.62
N ALA A 152 16.58 -31.37 -11.97
CA ALA A 152 17.13 -30.33 -12.83
C ALA A 152 16.37 -30.23 -14.16
N GLY A 153 15.93 -29.02 -14.52
CA GLY A 153 15.18 -28.75 -15.74
C GLY A 153 13.69 -29.09 -15.70
N SER A 154 13.18 -29.65 -14.59
CA SER A 154 11.75 -29.91 -14.42
C SER A 154 11.01 -28.64 -13.99
N THR A 155 9.82 -28.38 -14.55
CA THR A 155 8.94 -27.32 -14.03
C THR A 155 8.18 -27.85 -12.83
N PHE A 156 8.16 -27.10 -11.73
CA PHE A 156 7.39 -27.43 -10.54
C PHE A 156 6.57 -26.21 -10.06
N THR A 157 5.53 -26.48 -9.28
CA THR A 157 4.81 -25.45 -8.53
C THR A 157 4.71 -25.86 -7.06
N SER A 158 5.17 -24.99 -6.17
CA SER A 158 5.02 -25.12 -4.73
C SER A 158 3.98 -24.13 -4.21
N ASN A 159 3.20 -24.55 -3.20
CA ASN A 159 2.21 -23.70 -2.54
C ASN A 159 2.54 -23.60 -1.06
N LEU A 160 2.47 -22.38 -0.53
CA LEU A 160 2.78 -22.07 0.86
C LEU A 160 1.76 -21.07 1.39
N THR A 161 1.12 -21.43 2.50
CA THR A 161 0.41 -20.47 3.33
C THR A 161 1.15 -20.36 4.66
N ALA A 162 1.70 -19.20 4.97
CA ALA A 162 2.45 -18.99 6.20
C ALA A 162 2.39 -17.54 6.67
N LEU A 163 2.67 -17.35 7.96
CA LEU A 163 2.91 -16.02 8.51
C LEU A 163 4.17 -15.42 7.89
N GLY A 164 4.12 -14.11 7.62
CA GLY A 164 5.29 -13.28 7.41
C GLY A 164 5.79 -12.67 8.72
N ASP A 165 6.68 -11.70 8.58
CA ASP A 165 7.32 -11.05 9.72
C ASP A 165 6.40 -9.98 10.34
N THR A 166 6.19 -10.08 11.65
CA THR A 166 5.31 -9.17 12.39
C THR A 166 6.02 -7.85 12.63
N MET A 167 5.36 -6.73 12.37
CA MET A 167 5.87 -5.39 12.60
C MET A 167 5.21 -4.80 13.84
N VAL A 168 6.01 -4.20 14.74
CA VAL A 168 5.51 -3.48 15.92
C VAL A 168 6.19 -2.11 15.96
N GLN A 169 5.39 -1.05 16.02
CA GLN A 169 5.87 0.33 15.92
C GLN A 169 5.21 1.23 16.97
N GLY A 170 5.98 2.15 17.54
CA GLY A 170 5.46 3.34 18.19
C GLY A 170 5.08 4.40 17.16
N VAL A 171 4.13 5.24 17.51
CA VAL A 171 3.66 6.38 16.72
C VAL A 171 3.78 7.63 17.58
N TYR A 172 4.41 8.67 17.03
CA TYR A 172 4.48 10.00 17.65
C TYR A 172 4.02 11.08 16.68
N SER A 173 2.99 11.83 17.05
CA SER A 173 2.28 12.81 16.20
C SER A 173 2.33 14.23 16.74
N GLY A 174 3.06 14.46 17.84
CA GLY A 174 3.13 15.75 18.54
C GLY A 174 4.07 16.79 17.92
N PHE A 175 4.43 16.67 16.63
CA PHE A 175 5.28 17.66 15.97
C PHE A 175 4.53 18.91 15.50
N SER A 176 3.20 18.81 15.35
CA SER A 176 2.35 19.91 14.94
C SER A 176 1.09 19.98 15.81
N ALA A 177 0.55 21.18 16.00
CA ALA A 177 -0.62 21.40 16.86
C ALA A 177 -1.91 20.73 16.34
N ASP A 178 -1.96 20.41 15.05
CA ASP A 178 -3.04 19.67 14.39
C ASP A 178 -2.73 18.17 14.25
N HIS A 179 -1.60 17.71 14.79
CA HIS A 179 -1.10 16.33 14.74
C HIS A 179 -0.97 15.74 13.32
N SER A 180 -0.90 16.62 12.32
CA SER A 180 -0.75 16.27 10.92
C SER A 180 0.60 15.66 10.57
N THR A 181 1.62 15.89 11.41
CA THR A 181 2.99 15.43 11.19
C THR A 181 3.40 14.45 12.27
N GLY A 182 3.91 13.29 11.86
CA GLY A 182 4.35 12.29 12.82
C GLY A 182 5.50 11.42 12.34
N LEU A 183 6.03 10.66 13.29
CA LEU A 183 7.08 9.66 13.13
C LEU A 183 6.56 8.30 13.60
N THR A 184 6.91 7.25 12.90
CA THR A 184 6.81 5.87 13.39
C THR A 184 8.19 5.29 13.60
N PHE A 185 8.34 4.44 14.61
CA PHE A 185 9.61 3.77 14.88
C PHE A 185 9.35 2.43 15.52
N GLY A 186 10.09 1.39 15.15
CA GLY A 186 9.79 0.07 15.64
C GLY A 186 10.66 -1.03 15.08
N LEU A 187 10.16 -2.25 15.18
CA LEU A 187 10.87 -3.45 14.78
C LEU A 187 9.99 -4.32 13.89
N LYS A 188 10.57 -4.85 12.83
CA LYS A 188 10.09 -6.05 12.14
C LYS A 188 10.72 -7.26 12.85
N LEU A 189 9.90 -8.19 13.28
CA LEU A 189 10.29 -9.35 14.08
C LEU A 189 10.38 -10.59 13.18
N PRO A 190 11.38 -11.47 13.38
CA PRO A 190 11.58 -12.70 12.59
C PRO A 190 10.57 -13.79 12.97
N THR A 191 9.28 -13.52 12.83
CA THR A 191 8.17 -14.42 13.16
C THR A 191 7.71 -15.23 11.96
N GLY A 192 8.01 -14.77 10.74
CA GLY A 192 7.58 -15.40 9.51
C GLY A 192 8.33 -16.69 9.20
N ASN A 193 7.79 -17.50 8.29
CA ASN A 193 8.47 -18.71 7.85
C ASN A 193 9.65 -18.37 6.93
N TYR A 194 10.86 -18.48 7.45
CA TYR A 194 12.12 -18.23 6.74
C TYR A 194 12.97 -19.50 6.51
N THR A 195 12.46 -20.66 6.92
CA THR A 195 13.11 -21.98 6.75
C THR A 195 12.41 -22.83 5.69
N GLY A 196 11.35 -22.30 5.06
CA GLY A 196 10.59 -22.87 3.95
C GLY A 196 9.80 -24.15 4.28
N PRO A 197 9.11 -24.73 3.29
CA PRO A 197 8.94 -26.17 3.23
C PRO A 197 10.21 -26.81 2.64
N TYR A 198 10.82 -27.71 3.40
CA TYR A 198 11.96 -28.51 2.96
C TYR A 198 11.49 -29.75 2.18
N VAL A 199 12.09 -29.99 1.01
CA VAL A 199 11.86 -31.19 0.19
C VAL A 199 13.03 -32.16 0.42
N PRO A 200 12.77 -33.39 0.92
CA PRO A 200 13.83 -34.37 1.14
C PRO A 200 14.52 -34.82 -0.14
N ALA A 201 15.78 -35.26 0.00
CA ALA A 201 16.53 -35.88 -1.08
C ALA A 201 15.79 -37.09 -1.67
N ASN A 202 15.78 -37.20 -3.00
CA ASN A 202 15.25 -38.36 -3.69
C ASN A 202 16.24 -38.79 -4.79
N PRO A 203 17.15 -39.73 -4.48
CA PRO A 203 18.14 -40.21 -5.43
C PRO A 203 17.53 -40.81 -6.71
N ARG A 204 16.30 -41.34 -6.66
CA ARG A 204 15.61 -41.88 -7.86
C ARG A 204 15.20 -40.79 -8.84
N LEU A 205 15.04 -39.56 -8.35
CA LEU A 205 14.71 -38.38 -9.14
C LEU A 205 15.94 -37.47 -9.35
N GLY A 206 17.12 -37.89 -8.88
CA GLY A 206 18.36 -37.11 -8.98
C GLY A 206 18.39 -35.86 -8.11
N THR A 207 17.64 -35.82 -7.00
CA THR A 207 17.56 -34.64 -6.13
C THR A 207 18.33 -34.82 -4.81
N THR A 208 19.01 -33.76 -4.37
CA THR A 208 19.84 -33.77 -3.13
C THR A 208 19.09 -33.29 -1.89
N GLY A 209 17.86 -32.81 -2.05
CA GLY A 209 17.06 -32.19 -1.00
C GLY A 209 17.40 -30.71 -0.83
N GLY A 210 16.40 -29.90 -0.51
CA GLY A 210 16.52 -28.44 -0.48
C GLY A 210 15.20 -27.74 -0.19
N LEU A 211 15.21 -26.41 -0.21
CA LEU A 211 13.98 -25.63 -0.10
C LEU A 211 13.25 -25.62 -1.43
N ALA A 212 11.92 -25.70 -1.39
CA ALA A 212 11.09 -25.51 -2.59
C ALA A 212 10.99 -24.06 -3.05
N TYR A 213 11.58 -23.13 -2.29
CA TYR A 213 11.50 -21.68 -2.46
C TYR A 213 12.90 -21.10 -2.30
N ASP A 214 13.22 -20.09 -3.11
CA ASP A 214 14.39 -19.26 -2.88
C ASP A 214 14.20 -18.43 -1.60
N ARG A 215 15.32 -18.05 -0.99
CA ARG A 215 15.32 -17.46 0.35
C ARG A 215 14.61 -16.11 0.42
N ASP A 216 14.72 -15.33 -0.65
CA ASP A 216 14.01 -14.08 -0.87
C ASP A 216 12.50 -14.35 -1.06
N THR A 217 12.10 -15.41 -1.76
CA THR A 217 10.68 -15.76 -1.99
C THR A 217 9.93 -16.31 -0.78
N LEU A 218 10.56 -16.44 0.38
CA LEU A 218 9.89 -16.90 1.59
C LEU A 218 9.11 -15.77 2.29
N PRO A 219 7.99 -16.08 2.98
CA PRO A 219 7.22 -15.08 3.74
C PRO A 219 7.99 -14.41 4.89
N GLY A 220 8.95 -15.13 5.49
CA GLY A 220 9.81 -14.60 6.55
C GLY A 220 11.23 -14.35 6.06
N THR A 221 11.81 -13.24 6.50
CA THR A 221 13.21 -12.88 6.25
C THR A 221 14.16 -13.48 7.26
N GLY A 222 13.68 -13.95 8.42
CA GLY A 222 14.54 -14.48 9.48
C GLY A 222 15.46 -13.44 10.11
N SER A 223 15.25 -12.16 9.82
CA SER A 223 15.96 -11.03 10.40
C SER A 223 15.05 -10.19 11.31
N THR A 224 15.69 -9.48 12.24
CA THR A 224 15.06 -8.38 12.97
C THR A 224 15.53 -7.09 12.34
N ASP A 225 14.57 -6.26 11.97
CA ASP A 225 14.85 -5.07 11.18
C ASP A 225 14.29 -3.84 11.90
N LEU A 226 15.03 -2.74 11.81
CA LEU A 226 14.66 -1.46 12.39
C LEU A 226 13.74 -0.73 11.40
N LEU A 227 12.56 -0.34 11.88
CA LEU A 227 11.57 0.41 11.12
C LEU A 227 11.63 1.87 11.56
N ILE A 228 11.84 2.78 10.62
CA ILE A 228 11.77 4.22 10.87
C ILE A 228 10.91 4.83 9.78
N GLY A 229 9.78 5.42 10.15
CA GLY A 229 8.87 6.06 9.22
C GLY A 229 8.49 7.47 9.65
N GLY A 230 7.97 8.24 8.71
CA GLY A 230 7.44 9.57 8.97
C GLY A 230 6.32 9.89 8.00
N TYR A 231 5.41 10.75 8.42
CA TYR A 231 4.29 11.16 7.60
C TYR A 231 3.88 12.62 7.83
N HIS A 232 3.19 13.16 6.82
CA HIS A 232 2.52 14.45 6.88
C HIS A 232 1.20 14.38 6.10
N VAL A 233 0.13 14.96 6.64
CA VAL A 233 -1.17 15.07 5.98
C VAL A 233 -1.66 16.52 5.99
N GLY A 234 -2.38 16.96 4.97
CA GLY A 234 -2.88 18.33 4.97
C GLY A 234 -3.95 18.59 3.92
N PHE A 235 -4.34 19.86 3.81
CA PHE A 235 -5.35 20.33 2.86
C PHE A 235 -4.77 21.35 1.89
N LEU A 236 -5.06 21.17 0.59
CA LEU A 236 -4.69 22.13 -0.46
C LEU A 236 -5.77 23.19 -0.67
N THR A 237 -7.03 22.88 -0.37
CA THR A 237 -8.16 23.80 -0.54
C THR A 237 -8.70 24.28 0.80
N ARG A 238 -9.14 25.55 0.83
CA ARG A 238 -9.76 26.16 2.02
C ARG A 238 -11.07 25.50 2.43
N ASP A 239 -11.76 24.86 1.49
CA ASP A 239 -12.98 24.10 1.76
C ASP A 239 -12.69 22.67 2.25
N MET A 240 -11.41 22.33 2.46
CA MET A 240 -10.93 21.05 2.97
C MET A 240 -11.34 19.83 2.12
N LYS A 241 -11.75 20.05 0.86
CA LYS A 241 -12.13 18.95 -0.02
C LYS A 241 -10.95 18.25 -0.65
N LEU A 242 -9.89 18.98 -1.01
CA LEU A 242 -8.70 18.40 -1.57
C LEU A 242 -7.64 18.29 -0.47
N SER A 243 -7.41 17.08 0.00
CA SER A 243 -6.32 16.75 0.92
C SER A 243 -5.12 16.16 0.17
N TYR A 244 -3.97 16.24 0.82
CA TYR A 244 -2.74 15.59 0.38
C TYR A 244 -2.11 14.83 1.55
N PHE A 245 -1.30 13.83 1.22
CA PHE A 245 -0.48 13.13 2.19
C PHE A 245 0.89 12.83 1.61
N THR A 246 1.88 12.71 2.48
CA THR A 246 3.21 12.22 2.17
C THR A 246 3.68 11.33 3.30
N GLN A 247 4.37 10.25 3.00
CA GLN A 247 4.98 9.38 4.00
C GLN A 247 6.18 8.65 3.44
N ALA A 248 7.09 8.25 4.31
CA ALA A 248 8.22 7.42 3.97
C ALA A 248 8.55 6.47 5.12
N ARG A 249 9.14 5.32 4.81
CA ARG A 249 9.64 4.36 5.79
C ARG A 249 10.93 3.72 5.30
N TYR A 250 11.90 3.63 6.19
CA TYR A 250 13.15 2.94 5.99
C TYR A 250 13.19 1.69 6.87
N ASP A 251 13.53 0.56 6.26
CA ASP A 251 13.68 -0.76 6.86
C ASP A 251 15.15 -1.20 6.77
N VAL A 252 15.74 -1.56 7.93
CA VAL A 252 17.16 -1.91 8.04
C VAL A 252 17.33 -3.17 8.85
N ALA A 253 17.68 -4.28 8.19
CA ALA A 253 18.08 -5.50 8.89
C ALA A 253 19.36 -5.30 9.72
N PHE A 254 19.30 -5.64 11.01
CA PHE A 254 20.42 -5.48 11.94
C PHE A 254 20.71 -6.72 12.80
N LEU A 255 19.80 -7.70 12.85
CA LEU A 255 20.08 -9.04 13.36
C LEU A 255 19.56 -10.09 12.40
N GLU A 256 20.34 -11.11 12.11
CA GLU A 256 19.99 -12.18 11.17
C GLU A 256 20.09 -13.55 11.84
N ARG A 257 19.25 -14.48 11.40
CA ARG A 257 19.33 -15.90 11.76
C ARG A 257 19.71 -16.73 10.55
N ALA A 258 20.60 -17.69 10.75
CA ALA A 258 20.87 -18.70 9.72
C ALA A 258 19.59 -19.52 9.46
N GLY A 259 19.24 -19.68 8.19
CA GLY A 259 18.18 -20.56 7.73
C GLY A 259 18.73 -21.92 7.30
N ALA A 260 17.87 -22.74 6.68
CA ALA A 260 18.25 -24.07 6.18
C ALA A 260 19.33 -24.03 5.08
N THR A 261 19.46 -22.91 4.37
CA THR A 261 20.38 -22.70 3.24
C THR A 261 21.55 -21.77 3.58
N GLY A 262 21.70 -21.38 4.85
CA GLY A 262 22.79 -20.50 5.33
C GLY A 262 22.31 -19.13 5.78
N THR A 263 23.20 -18.13 5.75
CA THR A 263 22.91 -16.76 6.21
C THR A 263 22.15 -15.98 5.15
N TYR A 264 21.20 -15.16 5.58
CA TYR A 264 20.42 -14.28 4.71
C TYR A 264 20.10 -12.98 5.42
N ARG A 265 20.45 -11.89 4.75
CA ARG A 265 20.15 -10.53 5.12
C ARG A 265 19.33 -9.90 4.00
N PRO A 266 18.08 -9.49 4.25
CA PRO A 266 17.37 -8.71 3.25
C PRO A 266 18.09 -7.37 3.04
N GLY A 267 18.09 -6.88 1.80
CA GLY A 267 18.56 -5.53 1.48
C GLY A 267 17.77 -4.47 2.25
N ASN A 268 18.42 -3.36 2.57
CA ASN A 268 17.71 -2.24 3.21
C ASN A 268 16.70 -1.66 2.24
N GLU A 269 15.56 -1.22 2.74
CA GLU A 269 14.45 -0.77 1.91
C GLU A 269 13.93 0.59 2.33
N LEU A 270 13.81 1.50 1.37
CA LEU A 270 13.13 2.79 1.51
C LEU A 270 11.87 2.77 0.67
N ASP A 271 10.73 2.89 1.34
CA ASP A 271 9.43 3.13 0.72
C ASP A 271 9.02 4.59 0.93
N ALA A 272 8.39 5.18 -0.07
CA ALA A 272 7.80 6.51 0.02
C ALA A 272 6.50 6.57 -0.77
N ALA A 273 5.58 7.40 -0.29
CA ALA A 273 4.36 7.69 -1.02
C ALA A 273 3.92 9.14 -0.84
N ALA A 274 3.29 9.66 -1.89
CA ALA A 274 2.64 10.95 -1.88
C ALA A 274 1.34 10.87 -2.68
N GLY A 275 0.27 11.50 -2.22
CA GLY A 275 -1.00 11.43 -2.92
C GLY A 275 -1.96 12.56 -2.60
N LEU A 276 -3.00 12.61 -3.42
CA LEU A 276 -4.11 13.55 -3.33
C LEU A 276 -5.40 12.78 -3.14
N GLN A 277 -6.29 13.30 -2.32
CA GLN A 277 -7.62 12.74 -2.09
C GLN A 277 -8.67 13.85 -2.16
N TYR A 278 -9.78 13.57 -2.85
CA TYR A 278 -10.86 14.55 -3.03
C TYR A 278 -12.15 14.08 -2.36
N ASN A 279 -12.58 14.77 -1.30
CA ASN A 279 -13.78 14.46 -0.53
C ASN A 279 -15.05 14.88 -1.29
N LEU A 280 -15.83 13.90 -1.78
CA LEU A 280 -17.11 14.13 -2.45
C LEU A 280 -18.27 14.36 -1.47
N GLY A 281 -18.02 14.20 -0.16
CA GLY A 281 -19.01 14.31 0.90
C GLY A 281 -19.92 13.09 1.00
N ALA A 282 -21.00 13.24 1.78
CA ALA A 282 -21.95 12.18 2.04
C ALA A 282 -22.83 11.88 0.81
N HIS A 283 -22.99 10.59 0.49
CA HIS A 283 -23.84 10.09 -0.58
C HIS A 283 -24.62 8.87 -0.09
N GLY A 284 -25.91 9.04 0.21
CA GLY A 284 -26.77 7.96 0.69
C GLY A 284 -26.27 7.40 2.04
N PRO A 285 -25.99 6.08 2.15
CA PRO A 285 -25.49 5.46 3.38
C PRO A 285 -24.02 5.78 3.67
N PHE A 286 -23.28 6.35 2.72
CA PHE A 286 -21.85 6.65 2.85
C PHE A 286 -21.67 8.07 3.41
N GLN A 287 -20.87 8.18 4.47
CA GLN A 287 -20.51 9.47 5.08
C GLN A 287 -19.53 10.24 4.20
N ASN A 288 -18.67 9.52 3.48
CA ASN A 288 -17.74 10.09 2.52
C ASN A 288 -17.43 9.08 1.42
N ILE A 289 -17.27 9.58 0.19
CA ILE A 289 -16.63 8.87 -0.92
C ILE A 289 -15.50 9.79 -1.40
N ALA A 290 -14.28 9.28 -1.37
CA ALA A 290 -13.09 10.06 -1.67
C ALA A 290 -12.21 9.33 -2.69
N PRO A 291 -12.36 9.62 -4.00
CA PRO A 291 -11.37 9.21 -4.97
C PRO A 291 -10.00 9.80 -4.60
N LEU A 292 -8.95 9.04 -4.89
CA LEU A 292 -7.58 9.42 -4.64
C LEU A 292 -6.66 8.98 -5.78
N MET A 293 -5.51 9.64 -5.83
CA MET A 293 -4.41 9.30 -6.70
C MET A 293 -3.12 9.40 -5.90
N GLN A 294 -2.28 8.38 -5.95
CA GLN A 294 -1.00 8.36 -5.26
C GLN A 294 0.14 7.95 -6.18
N ILE A 295 1.35 8.37 -5.84
CA ILE A 295 2.61 7.87 -6.38
C ILE A 295 3.30 7.15 -5.23
N LEU A 296 3.76 5.93 -5.50
CA LEU A 296 4.56 5.15 -4.58
C LEU A 296 5.95 4.97 -5.17
N ALA A 297 6.99 5.01 -4.35
CA ALA A 297 8.35 4.74 -4.75
C ALA A 297 8.99 3.79 -3.75
N SER A 298 9.70 2.77 -4.24
CA SER A 298 10.49 1.87 -3.40
C SER A 298 11.90 1.74 -3.94
N TYR A 299 12.85 1.65 -3.03
CA TYR A 299 14.24 1.32 -3.29
C TYR A 299 14.65 0.24 -2.29
N ARG A 300 15.05 -0.93 -2.79
CA ARG A 300 15.57 -2.03 -1.99
C ARG A 300 16.96 -2.40 -2.49
N ASP A 301 17.95 -2.37 -1.59
CA ASP A 301 19.29 -2.87 -1.86
C ASP A 301 19.27 -4.37 -2.22
N PRO A 302 20.30 -4.89 -2.92
CA PRO A 302 20.46 -6.34 -3.05
C PRO A 302 20.59 -7.02 -1.68
N ASP A 303 19.99 -8.20 -1.57
CA ASP A 303 20.13 -9.07 -0.41
C ASP A 303 21.58 -9.57 -0.29
N SER A 304 21.98 -9.99 0.91
CA SER A 304 23.34 -10.51 1.17
C SER A 304 23.34 -11.73 2.08
N GLY A 305 24.48 -12.43 2.13
CA GLY A 305 24.62 -13.71 2.83
C GLY A 305 24.72 -14.88 1.86
N THR A 306 25.01 -16.08 2.37
CA THR A 306 25.27 -17.27 1.53
C THR A 306 24.01 -17.82 0.86
N ALA A 307 22.84 -17.49 1.39
CA ALA A 307 21.55 -17.88 0.84
C ALA A 307 20.88 -16.78 0.01
N ALA A 308 21.54 -15.62 -0.17
CA ALA A 308 21.00 -14.52 -0.96
C ALA A 308 21.24 -14.75 -2.45
N SER A 309 20.29 -14.27 -3.27
CA SER A 309 20.45 -14.19 -4.71
C SER A 309 21.21 -12.91 -5.09
N PRO A 310 22.21 -12.96 -5.98
CA PRO A 310 22.83 -11.74 -6.53
C PRO A 310 21.86 -10.94 -7.41
N ASN A 311 20.75 -11.57 -7.84
CA ASN A 311 19.69 -10.96 -8.63
C ASN A 311 18.55 -10.48 -7.73
N SER A 312 18.83 -9.91 -6.56
CA SER A 312 17.82 -9.41 -5.61
C SER A 312 17.83 -7.89 -5.51
N GLY A 313 16.79 -7.30 -4.93
CA GLY A 313 16.63 -5.84 -4.82
C GLY A 313 16.08 -5.19 -6.09
N PHE A 314 15.59 -3.96 -5.94
CA PHE A 314 14.91 -3.24 -7.02
C PHE A 314 14.78 -1.73 -6.71
N ARG A 315 14.38 -0.98 -7.74
CA ARG A 315 13.91 0.40 -7.64
C ARG A 315 12.64 0.51 -8.46
N ARG A 316 11.61 1.13 -7.91
CA ARG A 316 10.33 1.24 -8.59
C ARG A 316 9.58 2.51 -8.25
N TRP A 317 8.74 2.92 -9.19
CA TRP A 317 7.73 3.94 -9.02
C TRP A 317 6.41 3.38 -9.52
N LEU A 318 5.36 3.53 -8.73
CA LEU A 318 4.01 3.12 -9.07
C LEU A 318 3.06 4.32 -9.01
N ILE A 319 2.00 4.23 -9.79
CA ILE A 319 0.82 5.09 -9.65
C ILE A 319 -0.34 4.27 -9.10
N GLY A 320 -1.05 4.83 -8.13
CA GLY A 320 -2.17 4.17 -7.46
C GLY A 320 -3.44 5.02 -7.52
N PRO A 321 -4.25 4.94 -8.59
CA PRO A 321 -5.63 5.41 -8.52
C PRO A 321 -6.42 4.54 -7.53
N GLY A 322 -7.25 5.18 -6.71
CA GLY A 322 -8.03 4.46 -5.71
C GLY A 322 -9.25 5.23 -5.22
N VAL A 323 -9.93 4.64 -4.24
CA VAL A 323 -11.09 5.22 -3.57
C VAL A 323 -11.09 4.84 -2.09
N ALA A 324 -11.43 5.81 -1.25
CA ALA A 324 -11.76 5.60 0.16
C ALA A 324 -13.25 5.88 0.37
N ILE A 325 -13.94 4.99 1.07
CA ILE A 325 -15.37 5.09 1.37
C ILE A 325 -15.54 4.93 2.87
N SER A 326 -16.11 5.95 3.52
CA SER A 326 -16.40 5.92 4.95
C SER A 326 -17.88 5.63 5.19
N PHE A 327 -18.17 4.66 6.05
CA PHE A 327 -19.52 4.34 6.50
C PHE A 327 -19.53 3.96 7.98
N ARG A 328 -20.22 4.78 8.79
CA ARG A 328 -20.27 4.60 10.25
C ARG A 328 -18.85 4.61 10.85
N LYS A 329 -18.43 3.50 11.46
CA LYS A 329 -17.11 3.30 12.05
C LYS A 329 -16.12 2.62 11.09
N PHE A 330 -16.57 2.28 9.88
CA PHE A 330 -15.78 1.56 8.90
C PHE A 330 -15.27 2.49 7.81
N THR A 331 -14.06 2.17 7.34
CA THR A 331 -13.49 2.76 6.13
C THR A 331 -13.07 1.63 5.20
N LEU A 332 -13.62 1.60 3.99
CA LEU A 332 -13.15 0.77 2.91
C LEU A 332 -12.19 1.60 2.04
N TYR A 333 -10.99 1.10 1.84
CA TYR A 333 -10.02 1.65 0.91
C TYR A 333 -9.73 0.60 -0.16
N ALA A 334 -9.60 1.02 -1.41
CA ALA A 334 -9.16 0.16 -2.50
C ALA A 334 -8.40 0.97 -3.55
N ASN A 335 -7.35 0.37 -4.11
CA ASN A 335 -6.59 0.95 -5.21
C ASN A 335 -6.12 -0.15 -6.18
N VAL A 336 -5.51 0.28 -7.27
CA VAL A 336 -4.68 -0.57 -8.12
C VAL A 336 -3.37 0.14 -8.37
N GLU A 337 -2.26 -0.48 -8.03
CA GLU A 337 -0.93 0.07 -8.21
C GLU A 337 -0.35 -0.44 -9.51
N ILE A 338 -0.04 0.49 -10.40
CA ILE A 338 0.49 0.21 -11.73
C ILE A 338 1.91 0.76 -11.76
N PRO A 339 2.94 -0.07 -11.95
CA PRO A 339 4.30 0.43 -12.01
C PRO A 339 4.49 1.29 -13.27
N ILE A 340 5.30 2.34 -13.15
CA ILE A 340 5.60 3.31 -14.22
C ILE A 340 7.09 3.43 -14.51
N VAL A 341 7.93 3.13 -13.53
CA VAL A 341 9.38 3.04 -13.67
C VAL A 341 9.84 1.87 -12.85
N ASP A 342 10.65 1.00 -13.44
CA ASP A 342 11.31 -0.03 -12.64
C ASP A 342 12.69 -0.40 -13.12
N HIS A 343 13.44 -0.88 -12.15
CA HIS A 343 14.78 -1.39 -12.30
C HIS A 343 14.98 -2.53 -11.31
N VAL A 344 15.30 -3.72 -11.82
CA VAL A 344 15.68 -4.86 -11.01
C VAL A 344 17.18 -5.05 -11.07
N PHE A 345 17.85 -5.27 -9.94
CA PHE A 345 19.26 -5.58 -9.97
C PHE A 345 19.44 -7.00 -10.46
N THR A 346 20.32 -7.16 -11.45
CA THR A 346 20.61 -8.44 -12.06
C THR A 346 22.10 -8.55 -12.27
N ASP A 347 22.66 -9.62 -11.74
CA ASP A 347 23.89 -10.21 -12.23
C ASP A 347 23.56 -11.09 -13.45
N VAL A 348 24.51 -11.22 -14.38
CA VAL A 348 24.38 -12.13 -15.54
C VAL A 348 25.25 -13.35 -15.26
N PRO A 349 24.74 -14.37 -14.54
CA PRO A 349 25.53 -15.56 -14.25
C PRO A 349 25.81 -16.36 -15.52
N ALA A 350 26.93 -17.11 -15.50
CA ALA A 350 27.32 -18.02 -16.56
C ALA A 350 26.28 -19.12 -16.87
N SER A 351 25.33 -19.34 -15.95
CA SER A 351 24.22 -20.30 -16.10
C SER A 351 23.15 -19.86 -17.12
N GLY A 352 23.13 -18.58 -17.53
CA GLY A 352 22.07 -18.03 -18.39
C GLY A 352 20.72 -17.88 -17.71
N ASN A 353 20.63 -18.12 -16.39
CA ASN A 353 19.47 -17.82 -15.55
C ASN A 353 19.62 -16.40 -14.94
N TYR A 354 18.95 -15.41 -15.53
CA TYR A 354 19.03 -14.01 -15.14
C TYR A 354 17.67 -13.32 -15.21
N GLY A 355 17.51 -12.33 -14.34
CA GLY A 355 16.31 -11.54 -14.22
C GLY A 355 15.52 -11.80 -12.95
N GLN A 356 14.47 -11.01 -12.78
CA GLN A 356 13.50 -11.14 -11.71
C GLN A 356 12.09 -11.13 -12.28
N LEU A 357 11.19 -11.87 -11.64
CA LEU A 357 9.78 -11.87 -11.97
C LEU A 357 9.09 -10.67 -11.35
N VAL A 358 8.37 -9.90 -12.15
CA VAL A 358 7.75 -8.64 -11.74
C VAL A 358 6.26 -8.56 -12.12
N PRO A 359 5.46 -7.73 -11.41
CA PRO A 359 4.12 -7.17 -11.66
C PRO A 359 3.29 -7.51 -12.88
N SER A 360 2.48 -6.55 -13.30
CA SER A 360 1.16 -6.54 -13.91
C SER A 360 0.53 -5.28 -13.34
N ALA A 361 0.12 -5.48 -12.10
CA ALA A 361 -0.41 -4.50 -11.18
C ALA A 361 -0.39 -5.16 -9.80
N ILE A 362 -0.52 -4.34 -8.77
CA ILE A 362 -0.79 -4.78 -7.40
C ILE A 362 -2.20 -4.30 -7.08
N TRP A 363 -3.03 -5.21 -6.58
CA TRP A 363 -4.40 -4.89 -6.21
C TRP A 363 -4.50 -4.89 -4.70
N GLN A 364 -5.11 -3.86 -4.12
CA GLN A 364 -5.27 -3.79 -2.68
C GLN A 364 -6.69 -3.37 -2.31
N VAL A 365 -7.17 -3.98 -1.24
CA VAL A 365 -8.41 -3.63 -0.55
C VAL A 365 -8.16 -3.69 0.95
N GLN A 366 -8.54 -2.63 1.67
CA GLN A 366 -8.44 -2.56 3.11
C GLN A 366 -9.79 -2.19 3.73
N LEU A 367 -10.20 -2.95 4.73
CA LEU A 367 -11.32 -2.62 5.61
C LEU A 367 -10.77 -2.22 6.98
N GLY A 368 -10.94 -0.96 7.34
CA GLY A 368 -10.63 -0.44 8.66
C GLY A 368 -11.87 -0.25 9.53
N TYR A 369 -11.68 -0.31 10.83
CA TYR A 369 -12.67 -0.04 11.86
C TYR A 369 -12.07 0.80 12.98
N ASN A 370 -12.75 1.87 13.35
CA ASN A 370 -12.39 2.72 14.50
C ASN A 370 -13.37 2.43 15.65
N PHE A 371 -12.84 2.04 16.82
CA PHE A 371 -13.63 1.59 17.96
C PHE A 371 -14.34 2.71 18.71
#